data_AF-A0A328SK67-F1
#
_entry.id   AF-A0A328SK67-F1
#
_cell.length_a   1.000
_cell.length_b   1.000
_cell.length_c   1.000
_cell.angle_alpha   90.00
_cell.angle_beta   90.00
_cell.angle_gamma   90.00
#
_symmetry.space_group_name_H-M   'P 1'
#
loop_
_entity.id
_entity.type
_entity.pdbx_description
1 polymer ?
#
loop_
_entity_poly.entity_id
_entity_poly.type
_entity_poly.pdbx_seq_one_letter_code
_entity_poly.pdbx_strand_id
1 'polypeptide(L)'
;FILYTYTPETIGEDTVTVKYNGDGIYLPATNDTILNVTADKDKIIQALEDANETNTQTISDLNKEITNKTGTIDELNNTVKAQNTTIQNQDKTIQNQTQQITEANNKATVAEQKANQATVPIKTAKASKTVKKSKNYKIKVTLKKAVKGKKVFVIFNGKTYTAKTNKKGIATITIKKSALKKLGGKKVKYQIISGEKIIKKTVKVKK
;
A
#
# COMPACT_ATOMS: atom_id res chain seq x y z
N PHE A 1 55.39 -78.59 -28.06
CA PHE A 1 55.25 -77.59 -26.99
C PHE A 1 53.78 -77.23 -26.88
N ILE A 2 53.19 -77.32 -25.68
CA ILE A 2 51.83 -76.83 -25.42
C ILE A 2 51.97 -75.46 -24.76
N LEU A 3 51.27 -74.46 -25.30
CA LEU A 3 51.26 -73.10 -24.77
C LEU A 3 49.99 -72.90 -23.94
N TYR A 4 50.15 -72.44 -22.69
CA TYR A 4 49.05 -72.05 -21.82
C TYR A 4 49.07 -70.53 -21.62
N THR A 5 47.93 -69.87 -21.86
CA THR A 5 47.76 -68.43 -21.64
C THR A 5 46.84 -68.19 -20.44
N TYR A 6 47.30 -67.37 -19.49
CA TYR A 6 46.54 -66.93 -18.33
C TYR A 6 46.36 -65.41 -18.38
N THR A 7 45.16 -64.92 -18.09
CA THR A 7 44.88 -63.48 -17.95
C THR A 7 44.14 -63.29 -16.63
N PRO A 8 44.75 -62.63 -15.63
CA PRO A 8 44.11 -62.41 -14.34
C PRO A 8 42.91 -61.47 -14.47
N GLU A 9 41.79 -61.79 -13.82
CA GLU A 9 40.57 -60.96 -13.77
C GLU A 9 40.47 -60.10 -12.49
N THR A 10 41.24 -60.44 -11.46
CA THR A 10 41.22 -59.77 -10.14
C THR A 10 42.60 -59.36 -9.68
N ILE A 11 42.67 -58.37 -8.77
CA ILE A 11 43.92 -57.92 -8.17
C ILE A 11 44.31 -58.90 -7.05
N GLY A 12 45.52 -59.45 -7.09
CA GLY A 12 46.03 -60.38 -6.07
C GLY A 12 47.23 -61.20 -6.55
N GLU A 13 47.67 -62.12 -5.71
CA GLU A 13 48.56 -63.21 -6.15
C GLU A 13 47.70 -64.30 -6.79
N ASP A 14 47.98 -64.60 -8.05
CA ASP A 14 47.32 -65.70 -8.75
C ASP A 14 48.29 -66.87 -8.85
N THR A 15 47.83 -68.04 -8.40
CA THR A 15 48.59 -69.28 -8.51
C THR A 15 48.11 -70.04 -9.74
N VAL A 16 48.97 -70.16 -10.74
CA VAL A 16 48.72 -71.03 -11.90
C VAL A 16 49.41 -72.37 -11.66
N THR A 17 48.62 -73.43 -11.49
CA THR A 17 49.13 -74.80 -11.35
C THR A 17 48.97 -75.56 -12.66
N VAL A 18 50.09 -75.98 -13.26
CA VAL A 18 50.07 -76.84 -14.45
C VAL A 18 50.49 -78.25 -14.04
N LYS A 19 49.61 -79.22 -14.27
CA LYS A 19 49.90 -80.65 -14.10
C LYS A 19 50.17 -81.28 -15.44
N TYR A 20 51.30 -81.97 -15.56
CA TYR A 20 51.60 -82.80 -16.72
C TYR A 20 52.15 -84.15 -16.25
N ASN A 21 51.83 -85.19 -17.01
CA ASN A 21 52.33 -86.53 -16.74
C ASN A 21 53.72 -86.65 -17.36
N GLY A 22 54.74 -86.93 -16.54
CA GLY A 22 56.11 -87.16 -17.01
C GLY A 22 56.26 -88.49 -17.75
N ASP A 23 57.26 -88.61 -18.62
CA ASP A 23 57.56 -89.86 -19.34
C ASP A 23 58.44 -90.84 -18.52
N GLY A 24 58.90 -90.41 -17.34
CA GLY A 24 59.69 -91.23 -16.42
C GLY A 24 61.15 -91.45 -16.85
N ILE A 25 61.55 -90.97 -18.03
CA ILE A 25 62.91 -91.17 -18.58
C ILE A 25 63.73 -89.90 -18.41
N TYR A 26 63.15 -88.74 -18.70
CA TYR A 26 63.83 -87.45 -18.57
C TYR A 26 63.29 -86.60 -17.42
N LEU A 27 62.05 -86.85 -16.98
CA LEU A 27 61.42 -86.23 -15.80
C LEU A 27 60.50 -87.25 -15.07
N PRO A 28 60.49 -87.30 -13.72
CA PRO A 28 59.67 -88.26 -12.94
C PRO A 28 58.15 -88.04 -13.11
N ALA A 29 57.36 -89.10 -12.85
CA ALA A 29 55.97 -89.25 -13.31
C ALA A 29 54.96 -88.17 -12.85
N THR A 30 55.26 -87.38 -11.82
CA THR A 30 54.42 -86.24 -11.40
C THR A 30 55.29 -85.14 -10.78
N ASN A 31 55.69 -84.15 -11.57
CA ASN A 31 56.29 -82.92 -11.04
C ASN A 31 55.35 -81.74 -11.35
N ASP A 32 54.71 -81.21 -10.32
CA ASP A 32 53.94 -79.98 -10.41
C ASP A 32 54.92 -78.80 -10.62
N THR A 33 54.66 -77.94 -11.60
CA THR A 33 55.37 -76.65 -11.75
C THR A 33 54.43 -75.55 -11.30
N ILE A 34 54.83 -74.80 -10.27
CA ILE A 34 54.08 -73.64 -9.76
C ILE A 34 54.69 -72.37 -10.35
N LEU A 35 53.88 -71.60 -11.07
CA LEU A 35 54.24 -70.25 -11.53
C LEU A 35 53.42 -69.24 -10.73
N ASN A 36 54.12 -68.38 -10.00
CA ASN A 36 53.50 -67.22 -9.38
C ASN A 36 53.50 -66.09 -10.40
N VAL A 37 52.31 -65.62 -10.76
CA VAL A 37 52.14 -64.49 -11.67
C VAL A 37 51.48 -63.36 -10.87
N THR A 38 52.09 -62.18 -10.88
CA THR A 38 51.57 -61.00 -10.18
C THR A 38 51.07 -59.99 -11.18
N ALA A 39 49.91 -59.39 -10.92
CA ALA A 39 49.40 -58.29 -11.73
C ALA A 39 50.41 -57.13 -11.81
N ASP A 40 50.47 -56.47 -12.97
CA ASP A 40 51.36 -55.35 -13.25
C ASP A 40 50.93 -54.12 -12.44
N LYS A 41 51.50 -53.97 -11.23
CA LYS A 41 51.19 -52.90 -10.29
C LYS A 41 51.44 -51.51 -10.89
N ASP A 42 52.36 -51.40 -11.84
CA ASP A 42 52.74 -50.12 -12.46
C ASP A 42 51.60 -49.60 -13.36
N LYS A 43 50.89 -50.48 -14.07
CA LYS A 43 49.68 -50.09 -14.85
C LYS A 43 48.55 -49.58 -13.97
N ILE A 44 48.38 -50.17 -12.79
CA ILE A 44 47.35 -49.74 -11.84
C ILE A 44 47.70 -48.38 -11.26
N ILE A 45 48.97 -48.17 -10.88
CA ILE A 45 49.46 -46.89 -10.39
C ILE A 45 49.24 -45.80 -11.45
N GLN A 46 49.62 -46.04 -12.70
CA GLN A 46 49.41 -45.09 -13.79
C GLN A 46 47.92 -44.70 -13.95
N ALA A 47 47.01 -45.69 -13.95
CA ALA A 47 45.59 -45.41 -14.07
C ALA A 47 45.04 -44.58 -12.89
N LEU A 48 45.55 -44.80 -11.68
CA LEU A 48 45.20 -44.00 -10.50
C LEU A 48 45.77 -42.59 -10.58
N GLU A 49 46.99 -42.43 -11.09
CA GLU A 49 47.62 -41.13 -11.33
C GLU A 49 46.85 -40.30 -12.35
N ASP A 50 46.48 -40.89 -13.50
CA ASP A 50 45.69 -40.24 -14.55
C ASP A 50 44.31 -39.80 -14.02
N ALA A 51 43.65 -40.66 -13.22
CA ALA A 51 42.39 -40.34 -12.58
C ALA A 51 42.54 -39.21 -11.55
N ASN A 52 43.64 -39.21 -10.78
CA ASN A 52 43.93 -38.17 -9.81
C ASN A 52 44.25 -36.82 -10.47
N GLU A 53 44.97 -36.82 -11.60
CA GLU A 53 45.21 -35.63 -12.40
C GLU A 53 43.90 -35.04 -12.94
N THR A 54 43.03 -35.91 -13.48
CA THR A 54 41.69 -35.53 -13.95
C THR A 54 40.84 -34.92 -12.84
N ASN A 55 40.84 -35.53 -11.65
CA ASN A 55 40.13 -35.01 -10.48
C ASN A 55 40.70 -33.66 -10.03
N THR A 56 42.01 -33.51 -10.03
CA THR A 56 42.69 -32.25 -9.67
C THR A 56 42.27 -31.12 -10.60
N GLN A 57 42.23 -31.39 -11.90
CA GLN A 57 41.79 -30.42 -12.90
C GLN A 57 40.31 -30.04 -12.70
N THR A 58 39.45 -31.03 -12.49
CA THR A 58 38.01 -30.80 -12.23
C THR A 58 37.77 -29.93 -11.01
N ILE A 59 38.48 -30.18 -9.90
CA ILE A 59 38.40 -29.38 -8.67
C ILE A 59 38.87 -27.94 -8.93
N SER A 60 39.96 -27.77 -9.69
CA SER A 60 40.47 -26.44 -10.06
C SER A 60 39.42 -25.63 -10.84
N ASP A 61 38.74 -26.26 -11.80
CA ASP A 61 37.74 -25.58 -12.62
C ASP A 61 36.46 -25.28 -11.83
N LEU A 62 36.01 -26.19 -10.96
CA LEU A 62 34.91 -25.93 -10.02
C LEU A 62 35.23 -24.77 -9.08
N ASN A 63 36.46 -24.67 -8.58
CA ASN A 63 36.88 -23.58 -7.70
C ASN A 63 36.86 -22.22 -8.41
N LYS A 64 37.27 -22.16 -9.69
CA LYS A 64 37.15 -20.94 -10.52
C LYS A 64 35.68 -20.56 -10.70
N GLU A 65 34.80 -21.52 -10.97
CA GLU A 65 33.37 -21.27 -11.12
C GLU A 65 32.74 -20.75 -9.81
N ILE A 66 33.08 -21.33 -8.67
CA ILE A 66 32.64 -20.88 -7.34
C ILE A 66 33.09 -19.45 -7.07
N THR A 67 34.36 -19.14 -7.37
CA THR A 67 34.91 -17.79 -7.19
C THR A 67 34.16 -16.77 -8.03
N ASN A 68 33.89 -17.09 -9.29
CA ASN A 68 33.13 -16.22 -10.19
C ASN A 68 31.69 -15.99 -9.69
N LYS A 69 30.98 -17.05 -9.29
CA LYS A 69 29.62 -16.93 -8.74
C LYS A 69 29.58 -16.10 -7.46
N THR A 70 30.61 -16.24 -6.62
CA THR A 70 30.73 -15.45 -5.38
C THR A 70 30.86 -13.96 -5.70
N GLY A 71 31.72 -13.60 -6.66
CA GLY A 71 31.83 -12.22 -7.13
C GLY A 71 30.50 -11.65 -7.65
N THR A 72 29.77 -12.41 -8.46
CA THR A 72 28.45 -12.00 -8.95
C THR A 72 27.43 -11.80 -7.81
N ILE A 73 27.44 -12.67 -6.79
CA ILE A 73 26.56 -12.53 -5.62
C ILE A 73 26.87 -11.23 -4.86
N ASP A 74 28.14 -10.89 -4.70
CA ASP A 74 28.56 -9.65 -4.03
C ASP A 74 28.11 -8.39 -4.80
N GLU A 75 28.25 -8.39 -6.12
CA GLU A 75 27.77 -7.31 -6.99
C GLU A 75 26.24 -7.13 -6.91
N LEU A 76 25.50 -8.24 -6.94
CA LEU A 76 24.04 -8.24 -6.77
C LEU A 76 23.65 -7.71 -5.39
N ASN A 77 24.33 -8.15 -4.34
CA ASN A 77 24.08 -7.68 -2.97
C ASN A 77 24.32 -6.17 -2.83
N ASN A 78 25.37 -5.65 -3.45
CA ASN A 78 25.65 -4.21 -3.45
C ASN A 78 24.58 -3.42 -4.22
N THR A 79 24.11 -3.95 -5.35
CA THR A 79 23.02 -3.37 -6.14
C THR A 79 21.72 -3.29 -5.33
N VAL A 80 21.35 -4.37 -4.64
CA VAL A 80 20.16 -4.42 -3.78
C VAL A 80 20.25 -3.42 -2.64
N LYS A 81 21.40 -3.29 -1.98
CA LYS A 81 21.62 -2.29 -0.91
C LYS A 81 21.43 -0.86 -1.42
N ALA A 82 21.96 -0.54 -2.60
CA ALA A 82 21.80 0.78 -3.22
C ALA A 82 20.33 1.06 -3.57
N GLN A 83 19.63 0.09 -4.17
CA GLN A 83 18.20 0.21 -4.48
C GLN A 83 17.36 0.41 -3.21
N ASN A 84 17.64 -0.32 -2.13
CA ASN A 84 16.94 -0.18 -0.87
C ASN A 84 17.09 1.23 -0.26
N THR A 85 18.28 1.82 -0.37
CA THR A 85 18.53 3.20 0.05
C THR A 85 17.71 4.21 -0.76
N THR A 86 17.60 4.02 -2.07
CA THR A 86 16.77 4.85 -2.95
C THR A 86 15.28 4.76 -2.57
N ILE A 87 14.77 3.56 -2.33
CA ILE A 87 13.37 3.33 -1.92
C ILE A 87 13.06 4.05 -0.60
N GLN A 88 13.95 3.95 0.40
CA GLN A 88 13.78 4.63 1.68
C GLN A 88 13.73 6.16 1.54
N ASN A 89 14.52 6.73 0.62
CA ASN A 89 14.48 8.17 0.35
C ASN A 89 13.19 8.58 -0.35
N GLN A 90 12.73 7.79 -1.33
CA GLN A 90 11.45 8.03 -2.01
C GLN A 90 10.27 7.95 -1.04
N ASP A 91 10.27 7.00 -0.11
CA ASP A 91 9.22 6.86 0.90
C ASP A 91 9.10 8.12 1.78
N LYS A 92 10.23 8.67 2.24
CA LYS A 92 10.25 9.96 2.96
C LYS A 92 9.65 11.10 2.14
N THR A 93 9.97 11.19 0.85
CA THR A 93 9.39 12.21 -0.04
C THR A 93 7.87 12.05 -0.17
N ILE A 94 7.38 10.83 -0.34
CA ILE A 94 5.94 10.52 -0.44
C ILE A 94 5.23 10.88 0.86
N GLN A 95 5.80 10.56 2.02
CA GLN A 95 5.24 10.92 3.32
C GLN A 95 5.10 12.44 3.48
N ASN A 96 6.13 13.21 3.10
CA ASN A 96 6.09 14.67 3.13
C ASN A 96 5.03 15.26 2.19
N GLN A 97 4.94 14.75 0.96
CA GLN A 97 3.90 15.18 0.00
C GLN A 97 2.49 14.86 0.50
N THR A 98 2.30 13.70 1.12
CA THR A 98 1.02 13.28 1.70
C THR A 98 0.56 14.23 2.81
N GLN A 99 1.48 14.68 3.67
CA GLN A 99 1.19 15.68 4.71
C GLN A 99 0.76 17.02 4.07
N GLN A 100 1.52 17.53 3.10
CA GLN A 100 1.19 18.78 2.41
C GLN A 100 -0.18 18.74 1.70
N ILE A 101 -0.51 17.63 1.04
CA ILE A 101 -1.82 17.43 0.40
C ILE A 101 -2.94 17.44 1.44
N THR A 102 -2.74 16.78 2.57
CA THR A 102 -3.72 16.73 3.67
C THR A 102 -4.00 18.13 4.22
N GLU A 103 -2.96 18.92 4.46
CA GLU A 103 -3.09 20.31 4.91
C GLU A 103 -3.81 21.19 3.88
N ALA A 104 -3.45 21.08 2.61
CA ALA A 104 -4.09 21.82 1.53
C ALA A 104 -5.58 21.49 1.41
N ASN A 105 -5.95 20.21 1.50
CA ASN A 105 -7.34 19.75 1.46
C ASN A 105 -8.18 20.27 2.64
N ASN A 106 -7.61 20.25 3.84
CA ASN A 106 -8.26 20.81 5.03
C ASN A 106 -8.50 22.32 4.85
N LYS A 107 -7.51 23.06 4.35
CA LYS A 107 -7.63 24.51 4.09
C LYS A 107 -8.68 24.81 3.02
N ALA A 108 -8.73 24.03 1.94
CA ALA A 108 -9.73 24.18 0.89
C ALA A 108 -11.15 23.95 1.42
N THR A 109 -11.34 22.89 2.22
CA THR A 109 -12.63 22.57 2.85
C THR A 109 -13.13 23.72 3.74
N VAL A 110 -12.25 24.29 4.57
CA VAL A 110 -12.58 25.44 5.41
C VAL A 110 -12.94 26.67 4.57
N ALA A 111 -12.21 26.93 3.48
CA ALA A 111 -12.50 28.04 2.58
C ALA A 111 -13.87 27.88 1.90
N GLU A 112 -14.21 26.68 1.45
CA GLU A 112 -15.50 26.37 0.83
C GLU A 112 -16.66 26.55 1.82
N GLN A 113 -16.51 26.06 3.05
CA GLN A 113 -17.50 26.26 4.12
C GLN A 113 -17.73 27.74 4.42
N LYS A 114 -16.65 28.55 4.48
CA LYS A 114 -16.74 30.01 4.66
C LYS A 114 -17.43 30.69 3.48
N ALA A 115 -17.13 30.30 2.24
CA ALA A 115 -17.76 30.84 1.04
C ALA A 115 -19.26 30.50 0.96
N ASN A 116 -19.65 29.29 1.34
CA ASN A 116 -21.06 28.86 1.37
C ASN A 116 -21.86 29.54 2.49
N GLN A 117 -21.20 29.99 3.55
CA GLN A 117 -21.74 30.88 4.56
C GLN A 117 -21.74 32.36 4.17
N ALA A 118 -21.39 32.75 2.93
CA ALA A 118 -21.48 34.15 2.50
C ALA A 118 -22.90 34.69 2.72
N THR A 119 -23.02 35.51 3.75
CA THR A 119 -24.29 36.01 4.22
C THR A 119 -24.48 37.41 3.68
N VAL A 120 -25.59 37.62 2.98
CA VAL A 120 -25.88 38.94 2.43
C VAL A 120 -26.58 39.73 3.55
N PRO A 121 -26.03 40.87 3.99
CA PRO A 121 -26.61 41.64 5.07
C PRO A 121 -27.97 42.22 4.66
N ILE A 122 -28.82 42.45 5.66
CA ILE A 122 -30.17 43.00 5.47
C ILE A 122 -30.09 44.47 4.99
N LYS A 123 -30.75 44.77 3.87
CA LYS A 123 -30.99 46.15 3.39
C LYS A 123 -32.15 46.78 4.16
N THR A 124 -33.31 46.14 4.11
CA THR A 124 -34.52 46.61 4.79
C THR A 124 -35.36 45.45 5.31
N ALA A 125 -36.13 45.72 6.37
CA ALA A 125 -37.16 44.83 6.86
C ALA A 125 -38.46 45.61 7.04
N LYS A 126 -39.51 45.25 6.29
CA LYS A 126 -40.82 45.90 6.31
C LYS A 126 -41.85 44.95 6.92
N ALA A 127 -42.52 45.43 7.96
CA ALA A 127 -43.62 44.73 8.61
C ALA A 127 -44.56 45.75 9.28
N SER A 128 -45.82 45.39 9.46
CA SER A 128 -46.80 46.26 10.12
C SER A 128 -46.47 46.46 11.61
N LYS A 129 -46.62 47.68 12.13
CA LYS A 129 -46.45 47.96 13.57
C LYS A 129 -47.53 47.28 14.43
N THR A 130 -48.67 46.93 13.84
CA THR A 130 -49.79 46.24 14.52
C THR A 130 -50.34 45.08 13.71
N VAL A 131 -50.85 44.05 14.37
CA VAL A 131 -51.53 42.92 13.72
C VAL A 131 -52.68 42.41 14.59
N LYS A 132 -53.84 42.10 13.99
CA LYS A 132 -54.95 41.46 14.72
C LYS A 132 -54.61 40.01 15.01
N LYS A 133 -54.93 39.50 16.21
CA LYS A 133 -54.65 38.10 16.59
C LYS A 133 -55.29 37.06 15.64
N SER A 134 -56.36 37.43 14.94
CA SER A 134 -57.07 36.59 13.97
C SER A 134 -56.42 36.52 12.57
N LYS A 135 -55.41 37.35 12.29
CA LYS A 135 -54.75 37.43 10.98
C LYS A 135 -53.31 36.93 11.03
N ASN A 136 -52.80 36.42 9.92
CA ASN A 136 -51.38 36.08 9.80
C ASN A 136 -50.53 37.37 9.77
N TYR A 137 -49.37 37.34 10.40
CA TYR A 137 -48.42 38.45 10.39
C TYR A 137 -47.31 38.16 9.38
N LYS A 138 -47.16 39.04 8.37
CA LYS A 138 -46.16 38.91 7.31
C LYS A 138 -45.01 39.91 7.53
N ILE A 139 -43.79 39.41 7.50
CA ILE A 139 -42.56 40.20 7.58
C ILE A 139 -41.82 40.04 6.26
N LYS A 140 -41.62 41.13 5.52
CA LYS A 140 -40.83 41.16 4.28
C LYS A 140 -39.43 41.65 4.58
N VAL A 141 -38.42 40.85 4.24
CA VAL A 141 -37.00 41.16 4.42
C VAL A 141 -36.34 41.25 3.06
N THR A 142 -35.59 42.31 2.80
CA THR A 142 -34.84 42.53 1.55
C THR A 142 -33.36 42.60 1.88
N LEU A 143 -32.55 41.79 1.18
CA LEU A 143 -31.09 41.78 1.34
C LEU A 143 -30.43 42.90 0.51
N LYS A 144 -29.19 43.28 0.84
CA LYS A 144 -28.44 44.32 0.08
C LYS A 144 -28.19 43.92 -1.37
N LYS A 145 -27.92 42.64 -1.62
CA LYS A 145 -27.74 42.05 -2.96
C LYS A 145 -28.88 41.09 -3.28
N ALA A 146 -29.37 41.14 -4.50
CA ALA A 146 -30.41 40.23 -4.98
C ALA A 146 -29.81 38.83 -5.18
N VAL A 147 -30.01 37.95 -4.20
CA VAL A 147 -29.53 36.56 -4.24
C VAL A 147 -30.69 35.63 -3.90
N LYS A 148 -31.00 34.68 -4.77
CA LYS A 148 -32.05 33.66 -4.57
C LYS A 148 -31.55 32.60 -3.58
N GLY A 149 -32.47 32.01 -2.81
CA GLY A 149 -32.22 30.81 -2.02
C GLY A 149 -31.52 31.03 -0.68
N LYS A 150 -31.11 32.26 -0.34
CA LYS A 150 -30.49 32.56 0.96
C LYS A 150 -31.53 32.50 2.07
N LYS A 151 -31.17 31.85 3.18
CA LYS A 151 -32.04 31.69 4.36
C LYS A 151 -32.05 32.99 5.17
N VAL A 152 -33.25 33.44 5.52
CA VAL A 152 -33.50 34.53 6.47
C VAL A 152 -34.26 33.96 7.65
N PHE A 153 -33.83 34.32 8.86
CA PHE A 153 -34.41 33.84 10.11
C PHE A 153 -35.16 34.97 10.82
N VAL A 154 -36.30 34.65 11.40
CA VAL A 154 -37.06 35.53 12.29
C VAL A 154 -37.32 34.80 13.58
N ILE A 155 -36.82 35.34 14.69
CA ILE A 155 -37.11 34.83 16.04
C ILE A 155 -38.26 35.64 16.61
N PHE A 156 -39.44 35.04 16.70
CA PHE A 156 -40.66 35.68 17.19
C PHE A 156 -41.21 34.90 18.38
N ASN A 157 -41.27 35.57 19.55
CA ASN A 157 -41.71 34.96 20.82
C ASN A 157 -40.98 33.63 21.11
N GLY A 158 -39.65 33.63 20.98
CA GLY A 158 -38.79 32.46 21.18
C GLY A 158 -38.82 31.41 20.07
N LYS A 159 -39.71 31.52 19.07
CA LYS A 159 -39.79 30.57 17.95
C LYS A 159 -39.10 31.09 16.70
N THR A 160 -38.31 30.24 16.06
CA THR A 160 -37.61 30.56 14.81
C THR A 160 -38.48 30.25 13.60
N TYR A 161 -38.59 31.22 12.71
CA TYR A 161 -39.26 31.10 11.42
C TYR A 161 -38.25 31.36 10.31
N THR A 162 -38.19 30.47 9.33
CA THR A 162 -37.22 30.54 8.23
C THR A 162 -37.92 30.73 6.90
N ALA A 163 -37.38 31.58 6.05
CA ALA A 163 -37.77 31.69 4.64
C ALA A 163 -36.53 31.81 3.75
N LYS A 164 -36.64 31.35 2.51
CA LYS A 164 -35.62 31.55 1.48
C LYS A 164 -35.96 32.79 0.65
N THR A 165 -34.94 33.55 0.23
CA THR A 165 -35.11 34.69 -0.67
C THR A 165 -35.47 34.25 -2.09
N ASN A 166 -36.25 35.08 -2.78
CA ASN A 166 -36.51 34.93 -4.22
C ASN A 166 -35.38 35.53 -5.09
N LYS A 167 -35.52 35.50 -6.43
CA LYS A 167 -34.56 36.09 -7.39
C LYS A 167 -34.24 37.57 -7.12
N LYS A 168 -35.15 38.31 -6.47
CA LYS A 168 -34.97 39.72 -6.10
C LYS A 168 -34.32 39.92 -4.71
N GLY A 169 -33.89 38.86 -4.04
CA GLY A 169 -33.32 38.93 -2.69
C GLY A 169 -34.35 39.23 -1.60
N ILE A 170 -35.64 38.94 -1.85
CA ILE A 170 -36.73 39.21 -0.90
C ILE A 170 -37.21 37.90 -0.28
N ALA A 171 -37.24 37.84 1.05
CA ALA A 171 -37.86 36.76 1.82
C ALA A 171 -39.14 37.27 2.50
N THR A 172 -40.22 36.50 2.42
CA THR A 172 -41.48 36.80 3.14
C THR A 172 -41.71 35.72 4.18
N ILE A 173 -41.57 36.09 5.45
CA ILE A 173 -41.83 35.20 6.58
C ILE A 173 -43.27 35.41 7.04
N THR A 174 -44.01 34.33 7.22
CA THR A 174 -45.40 34.36 7.70
C THR A 174 -45.51 33.72 9.06
N ILE A 175 -45.85 34.51 10.07
CA ILE A 175 -46.23 34.03 11.41
C ILE A 175 -47.73 33.78 11.39
N LYS A 176 -48.13 32.52 11.55
CA LYS A 176 -49.54 32.09 11.49
C LYS A 176 -50.36 32.70 12.63
N LYS A 177 -51.64 32.97 12.38
CA LYS A 177 -52.62 33.49 13.37
C LYS A 177 -52.65 32.68 14.66
N SER A 178 -52.44 31.36 14.60
CA SER A 178 -52.36 30.49 15.78
C SER A 178 -51.27 30.89 16.77
N ALA A 179 -50.11 31.35 16.29
CA ALA A 179 -49.03 31.85 17.12
C ALA A 179 -49.34 33.22 17.76
N LEU A 180 -50.34 33.94 17.25
CA LEU A 180 -50.75 35.27 17.72
C LEU A 180 -51.97 35.22 18.66
N LYS A 181 -52.77 34.15 18.64
CA LYS A 181 -54.01 34.00 19.43
C LYS A 181 -53.78 34.28 20.93
N LYS A 182 -52.69 33.75 21.50
CA LYS A 182 -52.32 33.90 22.93
C LYS A 182 -51.64 35.24 23.28
N LEU A 183 -51.41 36.09 22.27
CA LEU A 183 -50.63 37.33 22.41
C LEU A 183 -51.48 38.60 22.27
N GLY A 184 -52.81 38.46 22.12
CA GLY A 184 -53.73 39.59 21.98
C GLY A 184 -53.59 40.63 23.11
N GLY A 185 -53.47 41.90 22.73
CA GLY A 185 -53.24 43.02 23.64
C GLY A 185 -51.76 43.31 23.95
N LYS A 186 -50.84 42.40 23.66
CA LYS A 186 -49.42 42.51 24.05
C LYS A 186 -48.54 43.13 22.96
N LYS A 187 -47.46 43.79 23.38
CA LYS A 187 -46.33 44.16 22.51
C LYS A 187 -45.30 43.03 22.53
N VAL A 188 -44.94 42.52 21.37
CA VAL A 188 -44.03 41.37 21.22
C VAL A 188 -42.77 41.83 20.49
N LYS A 189 -41.60 41.65 21.11
CA LYS A 189 -40.29 41.88 20.49
C LYS A 189 -39.92 40.69 19.61
N TYR A 190 -39.25 40.95 18.50
CA TYR A 190 -38.76 39.93 17.59
C TYR A 190 -37.46 40.36 16.90
N GLN A 191 -36.69 39.38 16.45
CA GLN A 191 -35.40 39.60 15.80
C GLN A 191 -35.43 39.04 14.39
N ILE A 192 -34.76 39.73 13.46
CA ILE A 192 -34.58 39.31 12.08
C ILE A 192 -33.07 39.17 11.84
N ILE A 193 -32.65 38.01 11.34
CA ILE A 193 -31.25 37.65 11.20
C ILE A 193 -30.99 37.20 9.76
N SER A 194 -29.98 37.79 9.14
CA SER A 194 -29.39 37.34 7.86
C SER A 194 -27.93 37.74 7.86
N GLY A 195 -27.06 36.74 8.02
CA GLY A 195 -25.65 36.98 8.30
C GLY A 195 -25.40 37.57 9.65
N GLU A 196 -24.34 38.37 9.71
CA GLU A 196 -23.93 39.09 10.91
C GLU A 196 -24.93 40.19 11.31
N LYS A 197 -25.83 40.59 10.39
CA LYS A 197 -26.79 41.66 10.66
C LYS A 197 -28.04 41.15 11.37
N ILE A 198 -28.28 41.73 12.54
CA ILE A 198 -29.47 41.52 13.36
C ILE A 198 -30.30 42.80 13.41
N ILE A 199 -31.59 42.70 13.10
CA ILE A 199 -32.56 43.81 13.25
C ILE A 199 -33.58 43.42 14.32
N LYS A 200 -33.66 44.20 15.40
CA LYS A 200 -34.64 44.04 16.47
C LYS A 200 -35.86 44.94 16.20
N LYS A 201 -37.07 44.40 16.32
CA LYS A 201 -38.34 45.12 16.12
C LYS A 201 -39.40 44.69 17.13
N THR A 202 -40.49 45.45 17.18
CA THR A 202 -41.63 45.18 18.05
C THR A 202 -42.93 45.30 17.25
N VAL A 203 -43.91 44.46 17.56
CA VAL A 203 -45.27 44.54 17.01
C VAL A 203 -46.30 44.52 18.14
N LYS A 204 -47.35 45.34 18.05
CA LYS A 204 -48.51 45.26 18.96
C LYS A 204 -49.57 44.35 18.37
N VAL A 205 -49.89 43.26 19.06
CA VAL A 205 -50.95 42.33 18.64
C VAL A 205 -52.28 42.85 19.19
N LYS A 206 -53.20 43.25 18.31
CA LYS A 206 -54.54 43.72 18.69
C LYS A 206 -55.45 42.54 19.02
N LYS A 207 -56.41 42.77 19.93
CA LYS A 207 -57.43 41.79 20.32
C LYS A 207 -58.27 41.33 19.11
#